data_AF-K9WHH6-F1
#
_entry.id   AF-K9WHH6-F1
#
_cell.length_a   1.000
_cell.length_b   1.000
_cell.length_c   1.000
_cell.angle_alpha   90.00
_cell.angle_beta   90.00
_cell.angle_gamma   90.00
#
_symmetry.space_group_name_H-M   'P 1'
#
loop_
_entity.id
_entity.type
_entity.pdbx_description
1 polymer ?
#
loop_
_entity_poly.entity_id
_entity_poly.type
_entity_poly.pdbx_seq_one_letter_code
_entity_poly.pdbx_strand_id
1 'polypeptide(L)' 'MNEKPSLKPWAIARQLPTLKWLIIARYRSRSDADGHLLLLRQRVPNMKFKVVFELFETTR' A
#
# COMPACT_ATOMS: atom_id res chain seq x y z
N MET A 1 16.92 -16.61 4.04
CA MET A 1 16.07 -15.73 3.22
C MET A 1 16.32 -14.31 3.72
N ASN A 2 17.28 -13.61 3.13
CA ASN A 2 17.69 -12.28 3.59
C ASN A 2 16.74 -11.25 2.95
N GLU A 3 15.66 -10.91 3.64
CA GLU A 3 14.80 -9.80 3.21
C GLU A 3 15.58 -8.51 3.38
N LYS A 4 16.16 -8.00 2.28
CA LYS A 4 16.60 -6.60 2.22
C LYS A 4 15.38 -5.75 2.60
N PRO A 5 15.51 -4.79 3.54
CA PRO A 5 14.38 -3.92 3.90
C PRO A 5 13.85 -3.33 2.60
N SER A 6 12.60 -3.64 2.27
CA SER A 6 12.04 -3.25 0.98
C SER A 6 12.11 -1.73 0.94
N LEU A 7 12.81 -1.15 -0.03
CA LEU A 7 12.94 0.31 -0.20
C LEU A 7 11.61 0.98 -0.59
N LYS A 8 10.48 0.30 -0.35
CA LYS A 8 9.12 0.67 -0.72
C LYS A 8 8.23 0.73 0.53
N PRO A 9 8.43 1.73 1.40
CA PRO A 9 7.70 1.84 2.66
C PRO A 9 6.25 2.26 2.46
N TRP A 10 5.90 2.84 1.32
CA TRP A 10 4.52 3.21 1.00
C TRP A 10 3.79 2.05 0.35
N ALA A 11 2.53 1.83 0.73
CA ALA A 11 1.71 0.76 0.17
C ALA A 11 0.26 1.20 -0.02
N ILE A 12 -0.43 0.57 -0.98
CA ILE A 12 -1.89 0.67 -1.09
C ILE A 12 -2.50 -0.59 -0.47
N ALA A 13 -3.36 -0.38 0.51
CA ALA A 13 -4.18 -1.41 1.12
C ALA A 13 -5.61 -1.35 0.56
N ARG A 14 -6.17 -2.51 0.22
CA ARG A 14 -7.59 -2.69 -0.13
C ARG A 14 -8.34 -3.26 1.06
N GLN A 15 -9.53 -2.73 1.35
CA GLN A 15 -10.44 -3.34 2.32
C GLN A 15 -11.17 -4.52 1.68
N LEU A 16 -11.14 -5.66 2.36
CA LEU A 16 -11.93 -6.84 2.02
C LEU A 16 -13.34 -6.75 2.65
N PRO A 17 -14.32 -7.51 2.14
CA PRO A 17 -15.66 -7.57 2.75
C PRO A 17 -15.64 -7.97 4.24
N THR A 18 -14.62 -8.71 4.66
CA THR A 18 -14.39 -9.14 6.05
C THR A 18 -13.82 -8.04 6.95
N LEU A 19 -13.82 -6.79 6.50
CA LEU A 19 -13.20 -5.62 7.17
C LEU A 19 -11.68 -5.71 7.37
N LYS A 20 -11.04 -6.76 6.86
CA LYS A 20 -9.57 -6.91 6.82
C LYS A 20 -8.96 -6.03 5.72
N TRP A 21 -7.68 -5.70 5.88
CA TRP A 21 -6.91 -4.95 4.89
C TRP A 21 -5.85 -5.86 4.27
N LEU A 22 -5.74 -5.80 2.94
CA LEU A 22 -4.74 -6.52 2.16
C LEU A 22 -3.87 -5.53 1.39
N ILE A 23 -2.55 -5.65 1.51
CA ILE A 23 -1.60 -4.88 0.69
C ILE A 23 -1.63 -5.40 -0.74
N ILE A 24 -1.92 -4.52 -1.70
CA ILE A 24 -2.02 -4.88 -3.12
C ILE A 24 -0.88 -4.31 -3.97
N ALA A 25 -0.15 -3.31 -3.45
CA ALA A 25 0.99 -2.71 -4.14
C ALA A 25 1.89 -1.93 -3.16
N ARG A 26 3.19 -1.82 -3.47
CA ARG A 26 4.18 -1.04 -2.71
C ARG A 26 4.96 -0.07 -3.59
N TYR A 27 5.34 1.08 -3.02
CA TYR A 27 5.94 2.24 -3.68
C TYR A 27 7.09 2.81 -2.85
N ARG A 28 8.06 3.40 -3.56
CA ARG A 28 9.19 4.09 -2.91
C ARG A 28 8.78 5.45 -2.36
N SER A 29 7.88 6.14 -3.05
CA SER A 29 7.38 7.46 -2.66
C SER A 29 5.89 7.43 -2.35
N ARG A 30 5.45 8.39 -1.52
CA ARG A 30 4.03 8.61 -1.26
C ARG A 30 3.29 9.06 -2.52
N SER A 31 3.89 9.95 -3.31
CA SER A 31 3.28 10.52 -4.51
C SER A 31 2.92 9.46 -5.54
N ASP A 32 3.78 8.45 -5.75
CA ASP A 32 3.47 7.34 -6.65
C ASP A 32 2.27 6.53 -6.15
N ALA A 33 2.20 6.30 -4.84
CA ALA A 33 1.09 5.58 -4.21
C ALA A 33 -0.23 6.36 -4.32
N ASP A 34 -0.20 7.67 -4.06
CA ASP A 34 -1.37 8.55 -4.18
C ASP A 34 -1.84 8.66 -5.65
N GLY A 35 -0.91 8.73 -6.61
CA GLY A 35 -1.24 8.72 -8.05
C GLY A 35 -1.96 7.45 -8.48
N HIS A 36 -1.49 6.28 -8.05
CA HIS A 36 -2.18 5.03 -8.34
C HIS A 36 -3.50 4.90 -7.56
N LEU A 37 -3.59 5.41 -6.32
CA LEU A 37 -4.83 5.44 -5.56
C LEU A 37 -5.94 6.22 -6.31
N LEU A 38 -5.60 7.35 -6.94
CA LEU A 38 -6.56 8.11 -7.75
C LEU A 38 -7.11 7.27 -8.91
N LEU A 39 -6.23 6.57 -9.64
CA LEU A 39 -6.63 5.70 -10.75
C LEU A 39 -7.53 4.55 -10.27
N LEU A 40 -7.21 3.94 -9.11
CA LEU A 40 -8.02 2.86 -8.53
C LEU A 40 -9.42 3.34 -8.15
N ARG A 41 -9.53 4.54 -7.55
CA ARG A 41 -10.82 5.14 -7.19
C ARG A 41 -11.68 5.46 -8.40
N GLN A 42 -11.07 5.88 -9.50
CA GLN A 42 -11.79 6.15 -10.76
C GLN A 42 -12.27 4.86 -11.42
N ARG A 43 -11.43 3.81 -11.44
CA ARG A 43 -11.76 2.54 -12.12
C ARG A 43 -12.69 1.64 -11.30
N VAL A 44 -12.57 1.65 -9.98
CA VAL A 44 -13.29 0.74 -9.09
C VAL A 44 -13.83 1.50 -7.87
N PRO A 45 -14.80 2.41 -8.06
CA PRO A 45 -15.24 3.35 -7.02
C PRO A 45 -15.89 2.66 -5.80
N ASN A 46 -16.43 1.45 -6.00
CA ASN A 46 -17.10 0.69 -4.95
C ASN A 46 -16.13 0.00 -3.97
N MET A 47 -14.82 0.00 -4.26
CA MET A 47 -13.80 -0.58 -3.38
C MET A 47 -13.13 0.49 -2.52
N LYS A 48 -12.88 0.15 -1.27
CA LYS A 48 -12.18 1.02 -0.33
C LYS A 48 -10.67 0.76 -0.37
N PHE A 49 -9.92 1.83 -0.61
CA PHE A 49 -8.46 1.82 -0.68
C PHE A 49 -7.87 2.88 0.24
N LYS A 50 -6.70 2.60 0.81
CA LYS A 50 -5.90 3.54 1.61
C LYS A 50 -4.42 3.44 1.25
N VAL A 51 -3.73 4.57 1.25
CA VAL A 51 -2.27 4.60 1.29
C VAL A 51 -1.82 4.48 2.74
N VAL A 52 -0.87 3.58 2.99
CA VAL A 52 -0.29 3.33 4.30
C VAL A 52 1.23 3.41 4.22
N PHE A 53 1.86 3.80 5.33
CA PHE A 53 3.30 3.77 5.49
C PHE A 53 3.66 2.64 6.44
N GLU A 54 4.55 1.75 6.02
CA GLU A 54 5.04 0.65 6.84
C GLU A 54 6.48 0.94 7.22
N LEU A 55 6.71 1.06 8.53
CA LEU A 55 8.04 1.11 9.12
C LEU A 55 8.59 -0.32 9.13
N PHE A 56 9.68 -0.54 8.42
CA PHE A 56 10.47 -1.74 8.64
C PHE A 56 11.30 -1.47 9.89
N GLU A 57 10.99 -2.14 11.00
CA GLU A 57 11.90 -2.18 12.13
C GLU A 57 13.17 -2.87 11.67
N THR A 58 14.24 -2.10 11.48
CA THR A 58 15.57 -2.68 11.34
C THR A 58 15.96 -3.16 12.73
N THR A 59 15.74 -4.44 13.02
CA THR A 59 16.43 -5.11 14.13
C THR A 59 17.93 -4.88 13.92
N ARG A 60 18.52 -4.06 14.80
CA ARG A 60 19.96 -3.78 14.86
C ARG A 60 20.69 -4.92 15.54
#